data_AF-A0A3B8WA69-F1
#
_entry.id   AF-A0A3B8WA69-F1
#
_cell.length_a   1.000
_cell.length_b   1.000
_cell.length_c   1.000
_cell.angle_alpha   90.00
_cell.angle_beta   90.00
_cell.angle_gamma   90.00
#
_symmetry.space_group_name_H-M   'P 1'
#
loop_
_entity.id
_entity.type
_entity.pdbx_description
1 polymer ?
#
loop_
_entity_poly.entity_id
_entity_poly.type
_entity_poly.pdbx_seq_one_letter_code
_entity_poly.pdbx_strand_id
1 'polypeptide(L)'
;RLMEIETYRLMSLLALPVAREITPSLNDMDQQLARITQSLADNESLDEQQILAELTNIAARIEAYRAHTTFRFSATRAYHRLVLTRLEELREDEVSGHLTITEFMTRRLTPAVKTCEAVNERLEDLSRRVDRASEMMRTRVELAIQSQNQQLLSSMDRRSRIQLMMQHTVEGFSVVAISYYLIGLLKLGLDALKGTGLPINESLVTALAIPVVMVLVFIGIRIIHHRFIRMARRQ
;
A
#
# COMPACT_ATOMS: atom_id res chain seq x y z
N ARG A 1 -7.95 -14.76 -57.21
CA ARG A 1 -7.26 -13.44 -57.01
C ARG A 1 -8.23 -12.29 -56.82
N LEU A 2 -8.91 -11.75 -57.84
CA LEU A 2 -9.81 -10.59 -57.66
C LEU A 2 -10.97 -10.84 -56.68
N MET A 3 -11.61 -12.01 -56.73
CA MET A 3 -12.66 -12.37 -55.76
C MET A 3 -12.15 -12.49 -54.31
N GLU A 4 -10.91 -12.99 -54.14
CA GLU A 4 -10.28 -13.08 -52.81
C GLU A 4 -9.98 -11.69 -52.26
N ILE A 5 -9.47 -10.78 -53.10
CA ILE A 5 -9.23 -9.38 -52.73
C ILE A 5 -10.52 -8.74 -52.23
N GLU A 6 -11.64 -8.93 -52.94
CA GLU A 6 -12.92 -8.38 -52.52
C GLU A 6 -13.43 -9.01 -51.21
N THR A 7 -13.29 -10.32 -51.06
CA THR A 7 -13.67 -11.03 -49.83
C THR A 7 -12.87 -10.51 -48.63
N TYR A 8 -11.55 -10.43 -48.75
CA TYR A 8 -10.68 -9.94 -47.68
C TYR A 8 -10.85 -8.43 -47.43
N ARG A 9 -11.17 -7.63 -48.44
CA ARG A 9 -11.54 -6.21 -48.28
C ARG A 9 -12.78 -6.07 -47.41
N LEU A 10 -13.83 -6.86 -47.66
CA LEU A 10 -15.04 -6.82 -46.84
C LEU A 10 -14.76 -7.28 -45.41
N MET A 11 -14.02 -8.38 -45.24
CA MET A 11 -13.69 -8.91 -43.91
C MET A 11 -12.82 -7.95 -43.08
N SER A 12 -11.86 -7.26 -43.71
CA SER A 12 -11.01 -6.27 -43.01
C SER A 12 -11.79 -5.04 -42.53
N LEU A 13 -12.90 -4.69 -43.17
CA LEU A 13 -13.73 -3.54 -42.79
C LEU A 13 -14.72 -3.82 -41.65
N LEU A 14 -14.92 -5.09 -41.26
CA LEU A 14 -15.91 -5.48 -40.24
C LEU A 14 -15.63 -4.90 -38.84
N ALA A 15 -14.38 -4.57 -38.52
CA ALA A 15 -14.02 -4.02 -37.21
C ALA A 15 -14.10 -2.48 -37.13
N LEU A 16 -14.20 -1.77 -38.27
CA LEU A 16 -14.23 -0.31 -38.30
C LEU A 16 -15.42 0.31 -37.55
N PRO A 17 -16.67 -0.19 -37.69
CA PRO A 17 -17.80 0.35 -36.93
C PRO A 17 -17.58 0.23 -35.42
N VAL A 18 -17.06 -0.92 -34.98
CA VAL A 18 -16.75 -1.18 -33.56
C VAL A 18 -15.68 -0.21 -33.06
N ALA A 19 -14.61 0.02 -33.83
CA ALA A 19 -13.57 0.98 -33.48
C ALA A 19 -14.15 2.40 -33.29
N ARG A 20 -15.06 2.83 -34.17
CA ARG A 20 -15.72 4.14 -34.09
C ARG A 20 -16.65 4.24 -32.89
N GLU A 21 -17.37 3.17 -32.57
CA GLU A 21 -18.30 3.10 -31.44
C GLU A 21 -17.58 3.23 -30.09
N ILE A 22 -16.40 2.60 -29.93
CA ILE A 22 -15.67 2.63 -28.65
C ILE A 22 -14.81 3.87 -28.46
N THR A 23 -14.52 4.62 -29.54
CA THR A 23 -13.64 5.80 -29.49
C THR A 23 -14.12 6.88 -28.51
N PRO A 24 -15.41 7.27 -28.45
CA PRO A 24 -15.90 8.22 -27.46
C PRO A 24 -15.69 7.75 -26.01
N SER A 25 -15.96 6.47 -25.73
CA SER A 25 -15.73 5.90 -24.39
C SER A 25 -14.25 5.90 -24.01
N LEU A 26 -13.35 5.67 -24.96
CA LEU A 26 -11.90 5.78 -24.73
C LEU A 26 -11.50 7.20 -24.38
N ASN A 27 -12.05 8.21 -25.06
CA ASN A 27 -11.79 9.62 -24.74
C ASN A 27 -12.25 9.97 -23.32
N ASP A 28 -13.43 9.49 -22.92
CA ASP A 28 -13.98 9.69 -21.57
C ASP A 28 -13.07 9.07 -20.50
N MET A 29 -12.68 7.81 -20.67
CA MET A 29 -11.76 7.12 -19.74
C MET A 29 -10.38 7.80 -19.66
N ASP A 30 -9.86 8.30 -20.78
CA ASP A 30 -8.60 9.03 -20.85
C ASP A 30 -8.65 10.35 -20.08
N GLN A 31 -9.75 11.11 -20.21
CA GLN A 31 -9.99 12.34 -19.45
C GLN A 31 -10.19 12.08 -17.95
N GLN A 32 -10.91 11.01 -17.59
CA GLN A 32 -11.06 10.60 -16.19
C GLN A 32 -9.72 10.24 -15.57
N LEU A 33 -8.94 9.39 -16.26
CA LEU A 33 -7.62 9.00 -15.79
C LEU A 33 -6.68 10.20 -15.64
N ALA A 34 -6.69 11.14 -16.60
CA ALA A 34 -5.90 12.36 -16.52
C ALA A 34 -6.22 13.19 -15.27
N ARG A 35 -7.52 13.36 -14.95
CA ARG A 35 -7.97 14.04 -13.74
C ARG A 35 -7.50 13.34 -12.46
N ILE A 36 -7.64 12.01 -12.40
CA ILE A 36 -7.18 11.21 -11.26
C ILE A 36 -5.67 11.36 -11.08
N THR A 37 -4.88 11.22 -12.14
CA THR A 37 -3.42 11.33 -12.07
C THR A 37 -2.95 12.73 -11.66
N GLN A 38 -3.63 13.78 -12.12
CA GLN A 38 -3.34 15.15 -11.71
C GLN A 38 -3.59 15.35 -10.22
N SER A 39 -4.75 14.88 -9.75
CA SER A 39 -5.11 14.97 -8.34
C SER A 39 -4.15 14.19 -7.43
N LEU A 40 -3.70 13.01 -7.88
CA LEU A 40 -2.65 12.24 -7.19
C LEU A 40 -1.33 13.03 -7.09
N ALA A 41 -0.95 13.78 -8.13
CA ALA A 41 0.27 14.58 -8.16
C ALA A 41 0.19 15.82 -7.26
N ASP A 42 -0.98 16.45 -7.19
CA ASP A 42 -1.19 17.69 -6.42
C ASP A 42 -1.32 17.44 -4.90
N ASN A 43 -1.27 16.17 -4.46
CA ASN A 43 -1.36 15.77 -3.04
C ASN A 43 -2.58 16.36 -2.31
N GLU A 44 -3.69 16.56 -3.01
CA GLU A 44 -4.94 16.98 -2.39
C GLU A 44 -5.40 15.95 -1.34
N SER A 45 -6.25 16.40 -0.40
CA SER A 45 -6.96 15.50 0.52
C SER A 45 -7.99 14.72 -0.28
N LEU A 46 -7.61 13.54 -0.73
CA LEU A 46 -8.42 12.72 -1.60
C LEU A 46 -9.11 11.63 -0.81
N ASP A 47 -10.34 11.32 -1.21
CA ASP A 47 -10.99 10.08 -0.81
C ASP A 47 -10.30 8.92 -1.55
N GLU A 48 -9.38 8.26 -0.86
CA GLU A 48 -8.58 7.18 -1.44
C GLU A 48 -9.45 6.00 -1.92
N GLN A 49 -10.57 5.75 -1.23
CA GLN A 49 -11.49 4.67 -1.55
C GLN A 49 -12.27 4.99 -2.83
N GLN A 50 -12.70 6.25 -2.99
CA GLN A 50 -13.36 6.70 -4.22
C GLN A 50 -12.42 6.58 -5.43
N ILE A 51 -11.19 7.07 -5.33
CA ILE A 51 -10.23 7.00 -6.44
C ILE A 51 -9.92 5.57 -6.85
N LEU A 52 -9.73 4.67 -5.87
CA LEU A 52 -9.47 3.27 -6.16
C LEU A 52 -10.67 2.63 -6.88
N ALA A 53 -11.91 2.97 -6.49
CA ALA A 53 -13.12 2.51 -7.18
C ALA A 53 -13.20 3.04 -8.61
N GLU A 54 -12.86 4.31 -8.84
CA GLU A 54 -12.81 4.91 -10.18
C GLU A 54 -11.76 4.23 -11.07
N LEU A 55 -10.54 4.05 -10.58
CA LEU A 55 -9.47 3.33 -11.31
C LEU A 55 -9.88 1.89 -11.64
N THR A 56 -10.50 1.19 -10.69
CA THR A 56 -11.00 -0.17 -10.89
C THR A 56 -12.09 -0.22 -11.95
N ASN A 57 -12.99 0.77 -11.97
CA ASN A 57 -14.04 0.87 -12.98
C ASN A 57 -13.45 1.07 -14.39
N ILE A 58 -12.48 2.00 -14.52
CA ILE A 58 -11.79 2.24 -15.79
C ILE A 58 -11.07 0.96 -16.26
N ALA A 59 -10.33 0.28 -15.38
CA ALA A 59 -9.67 -1.00 -15.69
C ALA A 59 -10.65 -2.06 -16.21
N ALA A 60 -11.79 -2.23 -15.52
CA ALA A 60 -12.82 -3.18 -15.91
C ALA A 60 -13.45 -2.85 -17.27
N ARG A 61 -13.71 -1.57 -17.55
CA ARG A 61 -14.23 -1.11 -18.86
C ARG A 61 -13.22 -1.36 -19.98
N ILE A 62 -11.93 -1.09 -19.75
CA ILE A 62 -10.86 -1.36 -20.72
C ILE A 62 -10.83 -2.86 -21.04
N GLU A 63 -10.84 -3.73 -20.02
CA GLU A 63 -10.76 -5.17 -20.24
C GLU A 63 -12.00 -5.71 -20.96
N ALA A 64 -13.19 -5.18 -20.66
CA ALA A 64 -14.41 -5.50 -21.41
C ALA A 64 -14.27 -5.14 -22.90
N TYR A 65 -13.79 -3.93 -23.22
CA TYR A 65 -13.57 -3.55 -24.62
C TYR A 65 -12.50 -4.41 -25.30
N ARG A 66 -11.42 -4.77 -24.61
CA ARG A 66 -10.38 -5.65 -25.15
C ARG A 66 -10.91 -7.04 -25.44
N ALA A 67 -11.69 -7.62 -24.53
CA ALA A 67 -12.29 -8.93 -24.73
C ALA A 67 -13.18 -8.98 -25.99
N HIS A 68 -13.91 -7.90 -26.27
CA HIS A 68 -14.78 -7.81 -27.45
C HIS A 68 -14.05 -7.48 -28.77
N THR A 69 -12.92 -6.75 -28.72
CA THR A 69 -12.31 -6.18 -29.93
C THR A 69 -11.01 -6.86 -30.38
N THR A 70 -10.25 -7.49 -29.47
CA THR A 70 -8.90 -8.02 -29.77
C THR A 70 -8.89 -8.96 -30.97
N PHE A 71 -9.80 -9.95 -30.99
CA PHE A 71 -9.89 -10.89 -32.11
C PHE A 71 -10.22 -10.18 -33.43
N ARG A 72 -11.17 -9.25 -33.41
CA ARG A 72 -11.64 -8.53 -34.61
C ARG A 72 -10.55 -7.62 -35.18
N PHE A 73 -9.83 -6.87 -34.34
CA PHE A 73 -8.74 -6.02 -34.79
C PHE A 73 -7.56 -6.83 -35.32
N SER A 74 -7.21 -7.94 -34.66
CA SER A 74 -6.19 -8.86 -35.16
C SER A 74 -6.57 -9.46 -36.51
N ALA A 75 -7.83 -9.88 -36.67
CA ALA A 75 -8.36 -10.39 -37.93
C ALA A 75 -8.35 -9.31 -39.04
N THR A 76 -8.78 -8.08 -38.74
CA THR A 76 -8.74 -6.94 -39.68
C THR A 76 -7.32 -6.71 -40.21
N ARG A 77 -6.31 -6.74 -39.35
CA ARG A 77 -4.90 -6.59 -39.75
C ARG A 77 -4.42 -7.77 -40.60
N ALA A 78 -4.81 -8.99 -40.26
CA ALA A 78 -4.48 -10.19 -41.05
C ALA A 78 -5.10 -10.15 -42.45
N TYR A 79 -6.39 -9.82 -42.54
CA TYR A 79 -7.08 -9.69 -43.83
C TYR A 79 -6.54 -8.53 -44.66
N HIS A 80 -6.18 -7.41 -44.04
CA HIS A 80 -5.52 -6.31 -44.74
C HIS A 80 -4.20 -6.77 -45.38
N ARG A 81 -3.37 -7.52 -44.64
CA ARG A 81 -2.13 -8.08 -45.18
C ARG A 81 -2.38 -9.03 -46.35
N LEU A 82 -3.41 -9.88 -46.25
CA LEU A 82 -3.80 -10.77 -47.36
C LEU A 82 -4.24 -9.98 -48.60
N VAL A 83 -4.97 -8.86 -48.45
CA VAL A 83 -5.31 -7.97 -49.57
C VAL A 83 -4.04 -7.44 -50.23
N LEU A 84 -3.09 -6.91 -49.45
CA LEU A 84 -1.84 -6.36 -49.99
C LEU A 84 -1.02 -7.43 -50.73
N THR A 85 -0.84 -8.61 -50.15
CA THR A 85 -0.14 -9.73 -50.82
C THR A 85 -0.82 -10.12 -52.13
N ARG A 86 -2.16 -10.13 -52.18
CA ARG A 86 -2.88 -10.47 -53.41
C ARG A 86 -2.82 -9.37 -54.46
N LEU A 87 -2.72 -8.10 -54.06
CA LEU A 87 -2.49 -6.98 -54.97
C LEU A 87 -1.10 -7.04 -55.59
N GLU A 88 -0.06 -7.30 -54.78
CA GLU A 88 1.32 -7.49 -55.28
C GLU A 88 1.41 -8.64 -56.31
N GLU A 89 0.70 -9.72 -56.04
CA GLU A 89 0.63 -10.88 -56.94
C GLU A 89 -0.03 -10.60 -58.30
N LEU A 90 -0.85 -9.55 -58.43
CA LEU A 90 -1.48 -9.18 -59.70
C LEU A 90 -0.44 -8.68 -60.72
N ARG A 91 0.73 -8.21 -60.27
CA ARG A 91 1.80 -7.66 -61.12
C ARG A 91 1.25 -6.61 -62.09
N GLU A 92 0.64 -5.58 -61.51
CA GLU A 92 0.02 -4.50 -62.26
C GLU A 92 1.07 -3.63 -62.94
N ASP A 93 0.89 -3.39 -64.24
CA ASP A 93 1.66 -2.38 -64.98
C ASP A 93 0.92 -1.04 -64.92
N GLU A 94 1.66 0.03 -64.66
CA GLU A 94 1.10 1.38 -64.65
C GLU A 94 0.71 1.82 -66.07
N VAL A 95 -0.50 2.37 -66.19
CA VAL A 95 -0.98 2.98 -67.43
C VAL A 95 -1.12 4.48 -67.19
N SER A 96 -0.41 5.28 -68.00
CA SER A 96 -0.41 6.74 -67.84
C SER A 96 -1.83 7.32 -67.76
N GLY A 97 -2.06 8.19 -66.77
CA GLY A 97 -3.35 8.82 -66.52
C GLY A 97 -4.39 7.95 -65.80
N HIS A 98 -4.07 6.71 -65.42
CA HIS A 98 -5.00 5.80 -64.76
C HIS A 98 -4.45 5.32 -63.41
N LEU A 99 -5.36 5.18 -62.44
CA LEU A 99 -5.06 4.67 -61.10
C LEU A 99 -4.99 3.13 -61.13
N THR A 100 -3.95 2.55 -60.56
CA THR A 100 -3.86 1.09 -60.40
C THR A 100 -4.89 0.59 -59.39
N ILE A 101 -5.30 -0.69 -59.47
CA ILE A 101 -6.21 -1.26 -58.48
C ILE A 101 -5.51 -1.28 -57.13
N THR A 102 -4.19 -1.53 -57.10
CA THR A 102 -3.37 -1.47 -55.89
C THR A 102 -3.47 -0.11 -55.20
N GLU A 103 -3.28 0.99 -55.94
CA GLU A 103 -3.34 2.33 -55.37
C GLU A 103 -4.76 2.69 -54.91
N PHE A 104 -5.78 2.36 -55.72
CA PHE A 104 -7.18 2.56 -55.36
C PHE A 104 -7.57 1.83 -54.07
N MET A 105 -7.24 0.55 -53.98
CA MET A 105 -7.59 -0.32 -52.87
C MET A 105 -6.86 0.10 -51.60
N THR A 106 -5.56 0.38 -51.70
CA THR A 106 -4.74 0.84 -50.56
C THR A 106 -5.30 2.15 -50.00
N ARG A 107 -5.63 3.12 -50.87
CA ARG A 107 -6.18 4.42 -50.46
C ARG A 107 -7.54 4.32 -49.77
N ARG A 108 -8.38 3.36 -50.16
CA ARG A 108 -9.70 3.14 -49.54
C ARG A 108 -9.67 2.28 -48.28
N LEU A 109 -8.79 1.29 -48.22
CA LEU A 109 -8.80 0.29 -47.15
C LEU A 109 -7.88 0.67 -45.98
N THR A 110 -6.69 1.19 -46.27
CA THR A 110 -5.67 1.47 -45.25
C THR A 110 -6.16 2.40 -44.14
N PRO A 111 -6.91 3.49 -44.41
CA PRO A 111 -7.38 4.37 -43.34
C PRO A 111 -8.29 3.66 -42.31
N ALA A 112 -9.13 2.72 -42.76
CA ALA A 112 -10.00 1.96 -41.88
C ALA A 112 -9.22 1.01 -40.96
N VAL A 113 -8.21 0.35 -41.52
CA VAL A 113 -7.32 -0.55 -40.76
C VAL A 113 -6.49 0.23 -39.74
N LYS A 114 -5.89 1.35 -40.16
CA LYS A 114 -5.15 2.26 -39.26
C LYS A 114 -6.02 2.80 -38.12
N THR A 115 -7.31 3.04 -38.37
CA THR A 115 -8.24 3.44 -37.30
C THR A 115 -8.39 2.33 -36.26
N CYS A 116 -8.54 1.07 -36.69
CA CYS A 116 -8.64 -0.07 -35.78
C CYS A 116 -7.33 -0.27 -34.98
N GLU A 117 -6.18 -0.13 -35.64
CA GLU A 117 -4.87 -0.22 -34.99
C GLU A 117 -4.66 0.88 -33.95
N ALA A 118 -4.95 2.14 -34.29
CA ALA A 118 -4.84 3.26 -33.37
C ALA A 118 -5.75 3.10 -32.13
N VAL A 119 -6.96 2.58 -32.32
CA VAL A 119 -7.88 2.30 -31.21
C VAL A 119 -7.35 1.16 -30.32
N ASN A 120 -6.78 0.12 -30.90
CA ASN A 120 -6.13 -0.97 -30.14
C ASN A 120 -4.93 -0.46 -29.33
N GLU A 121 -4.06 0.33 -29.95
CA GLU A 121 -2.90 0.92 -29.27
C GLU A 121 -3.33 1.83 -28.12
N ARG A 122 -4.40 2.61 -28.31
CA ARG A 122 -4.94 3.48 -27.26
C ARG A 122 -5.55 2.70 -26.09
N LEU A 123 -6.21 1.57 -26.36
CA LEU A 123 -6.68 0.65 -25.32
C LEU A 123 -5.51 0.11 -24.48
N GLU A 124 -4.42 -0.31 -25.14
CA GLU A 124 -3.23 -0.80 -24.45
C GLU A 124 -2.52 0.29 -23.65
N ASP A 125 -2.38 1.49 -24.19
CA ASP A 125 -1.80 2.63 -23.47
C ASP A 125 -2.62 3.00 -22.23
N LEU A 126 -3.94 3.09 -22.37
CA LEU A 126 -4.84 3.35 -21.24
C LEU A 126 -4.72 2.28 -20.17
N SER A 127 -4.68 0.99 -20.54
CA SER A 127 -4.48 -0.12 -19.59
C SER A 127 -3.20 0.09 -18.78
N ARG A 128 -2.07 0.33 -19.46
CA ARG A 128 -0.77 0.55 -18.78
C ARG A 128 -0.78 1.78 -17.88
N ARG A 129 -1.47 2.85 -18.28
CA ARG A 129 -1.56 4.08 -17.47
C ARG A 129 -2.44 3.88 -16.24
N VAL A 130 -3.54 3.14 -16.34
CA VAL A 130 -4.41 2.78 -15.20
C VAL A 130 -3.68 1.90 -14.20
N ASP A 131 -2.91 0.90 -14.68
CA ASP A 131 -2.10 0.05 -13.82
C ASP A 131 -1.08 0.87 -13.02
N ARG A 132 -0.36 1.78 -13.70
CA ARG A 132 0.58 2.70 -13.02
C ARG A 132 -0.11 3.60 -12.00
N ALA A 133 -1.27 4.17 -12.34
CA ALA A 133 -2.03 5.00 -11.41
C ALA A 133 -2.49 4.20 -10.17
N SER A 134 -2.91 2.95 -10.36
CA SER A 134 -3.33 2.06 -9.28
C SER A 134 -2.18 1.70 -8.35
N GLU A 135 -0.99 1.44 -8.89
CA GLU A 135 0.22 1.16 -8.09
C GLU A 135 0.70 2.40 -7.30
N MET A 136 0.65 3.59 -7.90
CA MET A 136 0.93 4.84 -7.17
C MET A 136 -0.06 5.03 -6.00
N MET A 137 -1.34 4.74 -6.24
CA MET A 137 -2.38 4.86 -5.21
C MET A 137 -2.16 3.86 -4.06
N ARG A 138 -1.88 2.61 -4.39
CA ARG A 138 -1.53 1.56 -3.42
C ARG A 138 -0.34 1.99 -2.56
N THR A 139 0.72 2.48 -3.19
CA THR A 139 1.93 2.96 -2.50
C THR A 139 1.62 4.10 -1.53
N ARG A 140 0.79 5.07 -1.94
CA ARG A 140 0.38 6.19 -1.09
C ARG A 140 -0.40 5.72 0.15
N VAL A 141 -1.35 4.79 -0.02
CA VAL A 141 -2.10 4.18 1.09
C VAL A 141 -1.18 3.43 2.05
N GLU A 142 -0.25 2.62 1.52
CA GLU A 142 0.71 1.88 2.32
C GLU A 142 1.61 2.82 3.14
N LEU A 143 2.11 3.91 2.54
CA LEU A 143 2.89 4.92 3.25
C LEU A 143 2.08 5.65 4.33
N ALA A 144 0.81 5.95 4.08
CA ALA A 144 -0.07 6.56 5.09
C ALA A 144 -0.27 5.63 6.30
N ILE A 145 -0.51 4.34 6.07
CA ILE A 145 -0.64 3.33 7.13
C ILE A 145 0.67 3.18 7.90
N GLN A 146 1.82 3.14 7.21
CA GLN A 146 3.13 3.05 7.85
C GLN A 146 3.42 4.27 8.74
N SER A 147 3.12 5.47 8.25
CA SER A 147 3.26 6.72 9.02
C SER A 147 2.37 6.70 10.27
N GLN A 148 1.12 6.27 10.15
CA GLN A 148 0.21 6.12 11.29
C GLN A 148 0.73 5.11 12.33
N ASN A 149 1.22 3.95 11.87
CA ASN A 149 1.81 2.94 12.75
C ASN A 149 3.06 3.47 13.48
N GLN A 150 3.93 4.22 12.79
CA GLN A 150 5.10 4.84 13.41
C GLN A 150 4.69 5.84 14.50
N GLN A 151 3.66 6.66 14.24
CA GLN A 151 3.12 7.60 15.22
C GLN A 151 2.53 6.87 16.44
N LEU A 152 1.77 5.80 16.22
CA LEU A 152 1.22 4.97 17.30
C LEU A 152 2.33 4.35 18.16
N LEU A 153 3.35 3.74 17.54
CA LEU A 153 4.48 3.14 18.25
C LEU A 153 5.27 4.18 19.05
N SER A 154 5.53 5.36 18.48
CA SER A 154 6.21 6.44 19.21
C SER A 154 5.39 6.96 20.40
N SER A 155 4.06 7.05 20.26
CA SER A 155 3.16 7.40 21.36
C SER A 155 3.16 6.34 22.47
N MET A 156 3.26 5.06 22.08
CA MET A 156 3.31 3.94 23.00
C MET A 156 4.62 3.93 23.79
N ASP A 157 5.77 4.11 23.12
CA ASP A 157 7.08 4.20 23.78
C ASP A 157 7.12 5.33 24.81
N ARG A 158 6.60 6.52 24.44
CA ARG A 158 6.49 7.66 25.36
C ARG A 158 5.64 7.32 26.58
N ARG A 159 4.47 6.68 26.39
CA ARG A 159 3.58 6.27 27.49
C ARG A 159 4.26 5.24 28.39
N SER A 160 4.89 4.22 27.81
CA SER A 160 5.63 3.18 28.56
C SER A 160 6.75 3.80 29.39
N ARG A 161 7.50 4.76 28.84
CA ARG A 161 8.56 5.46 29.58
C ARG A 161 8.04 6.25 30.77
N ILE A 162 6.90 6.95 30.62
CA ILE A 162 6.25 7.68 31.70
C ILE A 162 5.74 6.70 32.77
N GLN A 163 5.13 5.58 32.37
CA GLN A 163 4.67 4.55 33.29
C GLN A 163 5.83 3.94 34.10
N LEU A 164 6.98 3.68 33.48
CA LEU A 164 8.18 3.21 34.16
C LEU A 164 8.69 4.23 35.18
N MET A 165 8.76 5.53 34.83
CA MET A 165 9.15 6.58 35.77
C MET A 165 8.20 6.68 36.97
N MET A 166 6.88 6.57 36.75
CA MET A 166 5.92 6.57 37.84
C MET A 166 6.09 5.36 38.75
N GLN A 167 6.32 4.17 38.18
CA GLN A 167 6.58 2.96 38.95
C GLN A 167 7.83 3.10 39.83
N HIS A 168 8.94 3.61 39.29
CA HIS A 168 10.14 3.90 40.09
C HIS A 168 9.88 4.92 41.22
N THR A 169 9.01 5.90 40.98
CA THR A 169 8.64 6.89 41.99
C THR A 169 7.87 6.23 43.15
N VAL A 170 6.97 5.29 42.86
CA VAL A 170 6.22 4.50 43.86
C VAL A 170 7.12 3.51 44.60
N GLU A 171 8.11 2.92 43.92
CA GLU A 171 9.11 2.06 44.55
C GLU A 171 9.85 2.80 45.69
N GLY A 172 10.21 4.07 45.49
CA GLY A 172 10.84 4.91 46.52
C GLY A 172 9.97 5.10 47.77
N PHE A 173 8.65 5.29 47.60
CA PHE A 173 7.71 5.39 48.73
C PHE A 173 7.55 4.06 49.48
N SER A 174 7.62 2.92 48.79
CA SER A 174 7.50 1.61 49.42
C SER A 174 8.64 1.32 50.42
N VAL A 175 9.85 1.81 50.15
CA VAL A 175 11.01 1.70 51.05
C VAL A 175 10.67 2.33 52.41
N VAL A 176 10.06 3.52 52.41
CA VAL A 176 9.71 4.24 53.64
C VAL A 176 8.63 3.49 54.41
N ALA A 177 7.57 3.06 53.73
CA ALA A 177 6.47 2.31 54.36
C ALA A 177 6.94 0.99 54.96
N ILE A 178 7.68 0.17 54.20
CA ILE A 178 8.19 -1.14 54.64
C ILE A 178 9.16 -0.97 55.81
N SER A 179 10.06 0.03 55.74
CA SER A 179 11.01 0.30 56.83
C SER A 179 10.28 0.66 58.13
N TYR A 180 9.25 1.51 58.05
CA TYR A 180 8.45 1.88 59.22
C TYR A 180 7.76 0.67 59.85
N TYR A 181 7.09 -0.17 59.06
CA TYR A 181 6.45 -1.38 59.56
C TYR A 181 7.44 -2.36 60.18
N LEU A 182 8.61 -2.56 59.56
CA LEU A 182 9.62 -3.49 60.06
C LEU A 182 10.24 -3.01 61.38
N ILE A 183 10.50 -1.70 61.51
CA ILE A 183 10.93 -1.10 62.78
C ILE A 183 9.85 -1.30 63.87
N GLY A 184 8.57 -1.10 63.51
CA GLY A 184 7.45 -1.34 64.43
C GLY A 184 7.36 -2.79 64.91
N LEU A 185 7.55 -3.76 64.00
CA LEU A 185 7.58 -5.18 64.33
C LEU A 185 8.77 -5.55 65.22
N LEU A 186 9.96 -4.98 64.96
CA LEU A 186 11.14 -5.19 65.80
C LEU A 186 10.91 -4.66 67.21
N LYS A 187 10.31 -3.47 67.34
CA LYS A 187 9.97 -2.90 68.64
C LYS A 187 9.02 -3.80 69.43
N LEU A 188 7.95 -4.29 68.80
CA LEU A 188 7.01 -5.22 69.43
C LEU A 188 7.68 -6.53 69.86
N GLY A 189 8.60 -7.06 69.06
CA GLY A 189 9.39 -8.24 69.40
C GLY A 189 10.32 -8.02 70.60
N LEU A 190 10.99 -6.86 70.66
CA LEU A 190 11.84 -6.47 71.78
C LEU A 190 11.02 -6.29 73.08
N ASP A 191 9.84 -5.67 72.98
CA ASP A 191 8.90 -5.52 74.10
C ASP A 191 8.46 -6.90 74.65
N ALA A 192 8.21 -7.88 73.77
CA ALA A 192 7.86 -9.25 74.19
C ALA A 192 9.02 -9.98 74.88
N LEU A 193 10.27 -9.78 74.40
CA LEU A 193 11.49 -10.37 74.97
C LEU A 193 11.87 -9.81 76.35
N LYS A 194 11.46 -8.57 76.66
CA LYS A 194 11.63 -8.03 78.03
C LYS A 194 10.87 -8.83 79.08
N GLY A 195 9.76 -9.47 78.70
CA GLY A 195 9.01 -10.36 79.58
C GLY A 195 9.80 -11.60 80.05
N THR A 196 10.94 -11.90 79.44
CA THR A 196 11.75 -13.10 79.74
C THR A 196 13.04 -12.83 80.53
N GLY A 197 13.24 -11.61 81.08
CA GLY A 197 14.29 -11.34 82.08
C GLY A 197 15.72 -11.09 81.55
N LEU A 198 15.90 -10.83 80.26
CA LEU A 198 17.19 -10.44 79.68
C LEU A 198 17.44 -8.93 79.84
N PRO A 199 18.61 -8.48 80.36
CA PRO A 199 18.93 -7.07 80.56
C PRO A 199 19.38 -6.41 79.25
N ILE A 200 18.47 -6.24 78.31
CA ILE A 200 18.74 -5.59 77.01
C ILE A 200 18.31 -4.12 77.09
N ASN A 201 19.26 -3.22 76.80
CA ASN A 201 19.02 -1.78 76.79
C ASN A 201 18.26 -1.38 75.51
N GLU A 202 16.94 -1.49 75.56
CA GLU A 202 16.01 -1.35 74.43
C GLU A 202 16.23 -0.06 73.62
N SER A 203 16.47 1.07 74.28
CA SER A 203 16.67 2.35 73.60
C SER A 203 17.88 2.32 72.67
N LEU A 204 18.95 1.63 73.07
CA LEU A 204 20.20 1.52 72.31
C LEU A 204 20.04 0.53 71.13
N VAL A 205 19.35 -0.58 71.35
CA VAL A 205 19.07 -1.58 70.32
C VAL A 205 18.11 -1.02 69.26
N THR A 206 17.07 -0.30 69.67
CA THR A 206 16.11 0.33 68.75
C THR A 206 16.77 1.44 67.94
N ALA A 207 17.62 2.27 68.57
CA ALA A 207 18.37 3.32 67.88
C ALA A 207 19.34 2.76 66.82
N LEU A 208 19.97 1.61 67.08
CA LEU A 208 20.86 0.95 66.12
C LEU A 208 20.08 0.19 65.03
N ALA A 209 18.90 -0.33 65.35
CA ALA A 209 18.07 -1.09 64.41
C ALA A 209 17.49 -0.21 63.28
N ILE A 210 17.13 1.05 63.56
CA ILE A 210 16.57 1.97 62.57
C ILE A 210 17.46 2.13 61.32
N PRO A 211 18.75 2.53 61.43
CA PRO A 211 19.61 2.69 60.26
C PRO A 211 19.92 1.34 59.58
N VAL A 212 20.05 0.26 60.34
CA VAL A 212 20.33 -1.08 59.80
C VAL A 212 19.16 -1.58 58.94
N VAL A 213 17.92 -1.44 59.44
CA VAL A 213 16.71 -1.83 58.71
C VAL A 213 16.52 -0.99 57.45
N MET A 214 16.72 0.33 57.56
CA MET A 214 16.60 1.23 56.42
C MET A 214 17.58 0.87 55.30
N VAL A 215 18.84 0.58 55.65
CA VAL A 215 19.88 0.15 54.69
C VAL A 215 19.55 -1.23 54.10
N LEU A 216 19.10 -2.19 54.92
CA LEU A 216 18.72 -3.54 54.45
C LEU A 216 17.56 -3.50 53.45
N VAL A 217 16.50 -2.77 53.77
CA VAL A 217 15.32 -2.65 52.90
C VAL A 217 15.68 -1.93 51.61
N PHE A 218 16.48 -0.86 51.69
CA PHE A 218 16.96 -0.14 50.51
C PHE A 218 17.80 -1.03 49.58
N ILE A 219 18.76 -1.77 50.12
CA ILE A 219 19.60 -2.70 49.34
C ILE A 219 18.75 -3.86 48.77
N GLY A 220 17.85 -4.43 49.57
CA GLY A 220 16.99 -5.54 49.16
C GLY A 220 16.12 -5.19 47.95
N ILE A 221 15.43 -4.05 48.01
CA ILE A 221 14.60 -3.56 46.90
C ILE A 221 15.46 -3.27 45.66
N ARG A 222 16.63 -2.64 45.84
CA ARG A 222 17.54 -2.34 44.71
C ARG A 222 18.07 -3.61 44.03
N ILE A 223 18.35 -4.67 44.78
CA ILE A 223 18.82 -5.96 44.23
C ILE A 223 17.71 -6.64 43.44
N ILE A 224 16.50 -6.71 43.98
CA ILE A 224 15.34 -7.31 43.31
C ILE A 224 15.07 -6.59 41.99
N HIS A 225 15.06 -5.26 42.05
CA HIS A 225 14.84 -4.41 40.88
C HIS A 225 15.93 -4.62 39.80
N HIS A 226 17.21 -4.68 40.19
CA HIS A 226 18.30 -5.02 39.26
C HIS A 226 18.19 -6.42 38.65
N ARG A 227 17.65 -7.40 39.38
CA ARG A 227 17.41 -8.76 38.85
C ARG A 227 16.29 -8.77 37.82
N PHE A 228 15.19 -8.06 38.06
CA PHE A 228 14.09 -7.94 37.10
C PHE A 228 14.52 -7.25 35.80
N ILE A 229 15.28 -6.15 35.87
CA ILE A 229 15.82 -5.48 34.67
C ILE A 229 16.74 -6.42 33.85
N ARG A 230 17.54 -7.26 34.51
CA ARG A 230 18.41 -8.22 33.81
C ARG A 230 17.62 -9.33 33.10
N MET A 231 16.48 -9.76 33.64
CA MET A 231 15.62 -10.74 32.98
C MET A 231 14.91 -10.13 31.76
N ALA A 232 14.44 -8.89 31.86
CA ALA A 232 13.80 -8.18 30.76
C ALA A 232 14.73 -7.90 29.56
N ARG A 233 16.06 -7.85 29.76
CA ARG A 233 17.04 -7.69 28.67
C ARG A 233 17.45 -8.99 27.96
N ARG A 234 17.05 -10.16 28.46
CA ARG A 234 17.44 -11.47 27.92
C ARG A 234 16.35 -12.13 27.05
N GLN A 235 15.18 -11.51 26.92
CA GLN A 235 14.15 -11.83 25.94
C GLN A 235 14.17 -10.78 24.84
#